data_AF-A0A8A4ZGT3-F1
#
_entry.id   AF-A0A8A4ZGT3-F1
#
_cell.length_a   1.000
_cell.length_b   1.000
_cell.length_c   1.000
_cell.angle_alpha   90.00
_cell.angle_beta   90.00
_cell.angle_gamma   90.00
#
_symmetry.space_group_name_H-M   'P 1'
#
loop_
_entity.id
_entity.type
_entity.pdbx_description
1 polymer ?
#
loop_
_entity_poly.entity_id
_entity_poly.type
_entity_poly.pdbx_seq_one_letter_code
_entity_poly.pdbx_strand_id
1 'polypeptide(L)'
;MPDEMPHDVRHDSSKGVRAWRESLTDRDEGTLLACLRAAVEGPFFPDWEFHTLFGLDRDEVRAVLTSWPSCENPEDQFSAVNNAMNNLLGYPHGRDDVWPEFIPASRTEVDDLLWRIREASGANDDVRAWLANQLEGFAAMEAENLIRKSSLLRDVVTAARRYTVPIPDRLLRACGPEGLDGHRGEPSPAEAGVSLDVATEASPSSSRSSGMAS
;
A
#
# COMPACT_ATOMS: atom_id res chain seq x y z
N MET A 1 -16.83 -46.27 -10.29
CA MET A 1 -17.61 -45.18 -9.66
C MET A 1 -16.60 -44.10 -9.33
N PRO A 2 -16.36 -43.09 -10.18
CA PRO A 2 -15.48 -42.00 -9.80
C PRO A 2 -16.23 -41.08 -8.83
N ASP A 3 -15.51 -40.78 -7.75
CA ASP A 3 -15.79 -39.85 -6.68
C ASP A 3 -16.32 -38.51 -7.23
N GLU A 4 -17.41 -38.03 -6.65
CA GLU A 4 -17.90 -36.66 -6.87
C GLU A 4 -16.82 -35.69 -6.35
N MET A 5 -16.09 -35.08 -7.28
CA MET A 5 -15.23 -33.93 -6.99
C MET A 5 -16.11 -32.84 -6.35
N PRO A 6 -15.81 -32.40 -5.12
CA PRO A 6 -16.60 -31.37 -4.46
C PRO A 6 -16.62 -30.12 -5.34
N HIS A 7 -17.83 -29.69 -5.68
CA HIS A 7 -18.06 -28.46 -6.41
C HIS A 7 -17.35 -27.31 -5.68
N ASP A 8 -16.32 -26.81 -6.34
CA ASP A 8 -15.62 -25.56 -6.07
C ASP A 8 -16.63 -24.51 -5.56
N VAL A 9 -16.56 -24.21 -4.27
CA VAL A 9 -17.33 -23.14 -3.64
C VAL A 9 -16.73 -21.85 -4.17
N ARG A 10 -17.17 -21.46 -5.37
CA ARG A 10 -16.87 -20.14 -5.92
C ARG A 10 -17.40 -19.13 -4.91
N HIS A 11 -16.47 -18.57 -4.15
CA HIS A 11 -16.71 -17.42 -3.32
C HIS A 11 -17.42 -16.40 -4.23
N ASP A 12 -18.60 -15.94 -3.84
CA ASP A 12 -19.36 -14.96 -4.62
C ASP A 12 -18.66 -13.61 -4.47
N SER A 13 -17.54 -13.45 -5.17
CA SER A 13 -16.68 -12.26 -5.17
C SER A 13 -17.47 -10.99 -5.54
N SER A 14 -18.61 -11.16 -6.23
CA SER A 14 -19.48 -10.06 -6.62
C SER A 14 -20.19 -9.37 -5.44
N LYS A 15 -20.34 -10.03 -4.27
CA LYS A 15 -20.89 -9.42 -3.06
C LYS A 15 -19.90 -8.51 -2.31
N GLY A 16 -18.63 -8.89 -2.25
CA GLY A 16 -17.59 -8.11 -1.53
C GLY A 16 -17.31 -6.76 -2.19
N VAL A 17 -17.34 -6.71 -3.52
CA VAL A 17 -16.98 -5.51 -4.30
C VAL A 17 -17.99 -4.36 -4.16
N ARG A 18 -19.21 -4.61 -3.68
CA ARG A 18 -20.20 -3.54 -3.44
C ARG A 18 -20.21 -2.98 -2.02
N ALA A 19 -19.88 -3.81 -1.02
CA ALA A 19 -20.03 -3.45 0.39
C ALA A 19 -19.05 -2.36 0.86
N TRP A 20 -17.84 -2.30 0.31
CA TRP A 20 -16.83 -1.33 0.75
C TRP A 20 -17.26 0.12 0.52
N ARG A 21 -18.01 0.39 -0.55
CA ARG A 21 -18.48 1.75 -0.88
C ARG A 21 -19.51 2.28 0.10
N GLU A 22 -20.38 1.41 0.61
CA GLU A 22 -21.43 1.78 1.56
C GLU A 22 -20.84 2.21 2.93
N SER A 23 -19.58 1.85 3.19
CA SER A 23 -18.86 2.21 4.42
C SER A 23 -18.12 3.55 4.36
N LEU A 24 -18.06 4.20 3.18
CA LEU A 24 -17.27 5.41 2.97
C LEU A 24 -17.98 6.65 3.50
N THR A 25 -17.22 7.52 4.16
CA THR A 25 -17.62 8.91 4.41
C THR A 25 -17.24 9.81 3.23
N ASP A 26 -17.83 11.02 3.13
CA ASP A 26 -17.43 12.01 2.12
C ASP A 26 -15.91 12.32 2.15
N ARG A 27 -15.31 12.28 3.35
CA ARG A 27 -13.87 12.47 3.53
C ARG A 27 -13.08 11.29 2.96
N ASP A 28 -13.55 10.07 3.16
CA ASP A 28 -12.93 8.87 2.61
C ASP A 28 -12.98 8.92 1.09
N GLU A 29 -14.14 9.25 0.51
CA GLU A 29 -14.31 9.40 -0.93
C GLU A 29 -13.37 10.46 -1.51
N GLY A 30 -13.26 11.63 -0.88
CA GLY A 30 -12.30 12.66 -1.29
C GLY A 30 -10.84 12.18 -1.25
N THR A 31 -10.47 11.37 -0.26
CA THR A 31 -9.13 10.79 -0.14
C THR A 31 -8.86 9.76 -1.23
N LEU A 32 -9.83 8.89 -1.53
CA LEU A 32 -9.74 7.88 -2.59
C LEU A 32 -9.57 8.55 -3.96
N LEU A 33 -10.39 9.57 -4.26
CA LEU A 33 -10.32 10.30 -5.51
C LEU A 33 -8.99 11.06 -5.67
N ALA A 34 -8.47 11.63 -4.58
CA ALA A 34 -7.15 12.24 -4.58
C ALA A 34 -6.04 11.22 -4.90
N CYS A 35 -6.12 10.01 -4.35
CA CYS A 35 -5.17 8.92 -4.64
C CYS A 35 -5.27 8.43 -6.09
N LEU A 36 -6.48 8.25 -6.64
CA LEU A 36 -6.69 7.91 -8.05
C LEU A 36 -6.13 8.98 -8.98
N ARG A 37 -6.42 10.26 -8.71
CA ARG A 37 -5.88 11.38 -9.47
C ARG A 37 -4.35 11.42 -9.38
N ALA A 38 -3.78 11.23 -8.19
CA ALA A 38 -2.34 11.16 -8.00
C ALA A 38 -1.70 10.04 -8.84
N ALA A 39 -2.33 8.88 -8.93
CA ALA A 39 -1.84 7.78 -9.76
C ALA A 39 -1.85 8.14 -11.25
N VAL A 40 -2.93 8.76 -11.74
CA VAL A 40 -3.12 9.07 -13.17
C VAL A 40 -2.31 10.27 -13.64
N GLU A 41 -2.28 11.34 -12.84
CA GLU A 41 -1.77 12.67 -13.23
C GLU A 41 -0.46 13.05 -12.52
N GLY A 42 -0.14 12.37 -11.41
CA GLY A 42 1.03 12.69 -10.61
C GLY A 42 2.31 11.98 -11.06
N PRO A 43 3.48 12.44 -10.59
CA PRO A 43 4.79 11.93 -10.99
C PRO A 43 5.21 10.65 -10.25
N PHE A 44 4.26 9.91 -9.64
CA PHE A 44 4.53 8.79 -8.75
C PHE A 44 4.90 7.50 -9.50
N PHE A 45 4.31 7.27 -10.67
CA PHE A 45 4.45 6.01 -11.40
C PHE A 45 4.92 6.26 -12.84
N PRO A 46 6.01 5.60 -13.28
CA PRO A 46 6.45 5.71 -14.66
C PRO A 46 5.51 4.94 -15.60
N ASP A 47 5.32 5.45 -16.82
CA ASP A 47 4.38 4.85 -17.78
C ASP A 47 4.71 3.40 -18.14
N TRP A 48 5.99 3.06 -18.23
CA TRP A 48 6.43 1.72 -18.62
C TRP A 48 6.11 0.63 -17.58
N GLU A 49 5.90 1.01 -16.32
CA GLU A 49 5.61 0.07 -15.21
C GLU A 49 4.14 0.14 -14.77
N PHE A 50 3.38 1.10 -15.27
CA PHE A 50 2.02 1.37 -14.79
C PHE A 50 1.13 0.13 -14.87
N HIS A 51 1.07 -0.52 -16.03
CA HIS A 51 0.28 -1.74 -16.22
C HIS A 51 0.72 -2.87 -15.27
N THR A 52 2.02 -3.03 -15.04
CA THR A 52 2.54 -4.06 -14.12
C THR A 52 2.14 -3.80 -12.67
N LEU A 53 2.13 -2.53 -12.24
CA LEU A 53 1.77 -2.15 -10.87
C LEU A 53 0.26 -2.19 -10.62
N PHE A 54 -0.55 -1.86 -11.64
CA PHE A 54 -1.99 -1.70 -11.48
C PHE A 54 -2.82 -2.87 -12.03
N GLY A 55 -2.26 -3.70 -12.92
CA GLY A 55 -3.04 -4.66 -13.70
C GLY A 55 -4.02 -4.00 -14.67
N LEU A 56 -3.92 -2.69 -14.84
CA LEU A 56 -4.76 -1.81 -15.65
C LEU A 56 -3.86 -0.77 -16.33
N ASP A 57 -4.23 -0.36 -17.52
CA ASP A 57 -3.59 0.74 -18.21
C ASP A 57 -3.97 2.09 -17.56
N ARG A 58 -3.11 3.10 -17.72
CA ARG A 58 -3.34 4.45 -17.18
C ARG A 58 -4.66 5.05 -17.68
N ASP A 59 -5.05 4.74 -18.91
CA ASP A 59 -6.31 5.20 -19.50
C ASP A 59 -7.52 4.52 -18.87
N GLU A 60 -7.42 3.24 -18.47
CA GLU A 60 -8.47 2.51 -17.76
C GLU A 60 -8.65 3.08 -16.34
N VAL A 61 -7.56 3.33 -15.62
CA VAL A 61 -7.62 4.00 -14.31
C VAL A 61 -8.19 5.42 -14.44
N ARG A 62 -7.85 6.16 -15.51
CA ARG A 62 -8.46 7.46 -15.79
C ARG A 62 -9.95 7.37 -16.08
N ALA A 63 -10.41 6.32 -16.77
CA ALA A 63 -11.83 6.08 -17.01
C ALA A 63 -12.59 5.83 -15.70
N VAL A 64 -12.01 5.08 -14.76
CA VAL A 64 -12.55 4.90 -13.40
C VAL A 64 -12.65 6.25 -12.68
N LEU A 65 -11.60 7.07 -12.71
CA LEU A 65 -11.60 8.41 -12.09
C LEU A 65 -12.68 9.32 -12.69
N THR A 66 -12.85 9.31 -14.01
CA THR A 66 -13.78 10.19 -14.73
C THR A 66 -15.24 9.77 -14.56
N SER A 67 -15.49 8.46 -14.45
CA SER A 67 -16.84 7.92 -14.29
C SER A 67 -17.33 7.93 -12.85
N TRP A 68 -16.45 8.19 -11.87
CA TRP A 68 -16.81 8.18 -10.46
C TRP A 68 -17.97 9.13 -10.12
N PRO A 69 -18.96 8.72 -9.31
CA PRO A 69 -19.07 7.45 -8.58
C PRO A 69 -19.68 6.30 -9.38
N SER A 70 -20.08 6.52 -10.64
CA SER A 70 -20.61 5.48 -11.53
C SER A 70 -19.51 4.52 -11.98
N CYS A 71 -19.91 3.31 -12.37
CA CYS A 71 -18.98 2.27 -12.77
C CYS A 71 -19.69 1.19 -13.58
N GLU A 72 -19.11 0.79 -14.72
CA GLU A 72 -19.59 -0.35 -15.50
C GLU A 72 -19.12 -1.67 -14.88
N ASN A 73 -17.85 -1.74 -14.45
CA ASN A 73 -17.26 -2.92 -13.82
C ASN A 73 -16.77 -2.64 -12.39
N PRO A 74 -17.56 -2.97 -11.35
CA PRO A 74 -17.18 -2.74 -9.96
C PRO A 74 -15.83 -3.34 -9.57
N GLU A 75 -15.43 -4.46 -10.17
CA GLU A 75 -14.14 -5.12 -9.89
C GLU A 75 -12.96 -4.27 -10.35
N ASP A 76 -13.06 -3.67 -11.54
CA ASP A 76 -12.03 -2.75 -12.06
C ASP A 76 -11.97 -1.48 -11.21
N GLN A 77 -13.12 -0.96 -10.78
CA GLN A 77 -13.16 0.20 -9.88
C GLN A 77 -12.47 -0.09 -8.54
N PHE A 78 -12.75 -1.25 -7.93
CA PHE A 78 -12.05 -1.64 -6.69
C PHE A 78 -10.55 -1.84 -6.94
N SER A 79 -10.17 -2.52 -8.03
CA SER A 79 -8.78 -2.79 -8.38
C SER A 79 -7.99 -1.50 -8.60
N ALA A 80 -8.54 -0.55 -9.36
CA ALA A 80 -7.93 0.76 -9.60
C ALA A 80 -7.70 1.53 -8.29
N VAL A 81 -8.71 1.58 -7.42
CA VAL A 81 -8.63 2.26 -6.11
C VAL A 81 -7.62 1.58 -5.19
N ASN A 82 -7.74 0.26 -5.02
CA ASN A 82 -6.87 -0.53 -4.16
C ASN A 82 -5.41 -0.42 -4.61
N ASN A 83 -5.14 -0.53 -5.91
CA ASN A 83 -3.79 -0.51 -6.44
C ASN A 83 -3.21 0.91 -6.42
N ALA A 84 -4.02 1.96 -6.65
CA ALA A 84 -3.56 3.34 -6.48
C ALA A 84 -3.05 3.58 -5.07
N MET A 85 -3.87 3.30 -4.05
CA MET A 85 -3.49 3.52 -2.64
C MET A 85 -2.32 2.62 -2.23
N ASN A 86 -2.37 1.34 -2.57
CA ASN A 86 -1.33 0.38 -2.20
C ASN A 86 0.03 0.75 -2.79
N ASN A 87 0.07 1.14 -4.06
CA ASN A 87 1.31 1.51 -4.72
C ASN A 87 1.81 2.88 -4.24
N LEU A 88 0.94 3.85 -3.95
CA LEU A 88 1.34 5.11 -3.31
C LEU A 88 1.98 4.89 -1.93
N LEU A 89 1.55 3.84 -1.21
CA LEU A 89 2.11 3.50 0.09
C LEU A 89 3.37 2.62 0.02
N GLY A 90 3.44 1.71 -0.95
CA GLY A 90 4.44 0.64 -0.97
C GLY A 90 5.48 0.71 -2.09
N TYR A 91 5.17 1.34 -3.22
CA TYR A 91 6.11 1.45 -4.34
C TYR A 91 7.15 2.55 -4.06
N PRO A 92 8.45 2.31 -4.29
CA PRO A 92 9.52 3.26 -3.95
C PRO A 92 9.61 4.41 -4.98
N HIS A 93 8.55 5.21 -5.10
CA HIS A 93 8.47 6.31 -6.07
C HIS A 93 9.44 7.46 -5.77
N GLY A 94 9.85 7.67 -4.52
CA GLY A 94 10.77 8.76 -4.14
C GLY A 94 10.19 10.16 -4.37
N ARG A 95 8.87 10.31 -4.18
CA ARG A 95 8.06 11.52 -4.48
C ARG A 95 7.24 12.00 -3.28
N ASP A 96 7.74 11.78 -2.06
CA ASP A 96 7.05 12.23 -0.85
C ASP A 96 7.02 13.77 -0.74
N ASP A 97 7.94 14.45 -1.43
CA ASP A 97 8.02 15.92 -1.49
C ASP A 97 6.79 16.56 -2.14
N VAL A 98 6.23 15.92 -3.17
CA VAL A 98 5.03 16.41 -3.89
C VAL A 98 3.73 15.79 -3.40
N TRP A 99 3.78 14.90 -2.40
CA TRP A 99 2.60 14.23 -1.86
C TRP A 99 1.46 15.19 -1.48
N PRO A 100 1.70 16.29 -0.73
CA PRO A 100 0.63 17.18 -0.28
C PRO A 100 -0.06 17.94 -1.41
N GLU A 101 0.57 18.06 -2.59
CA GLU A 101 -0.01 18.73 -3.76
C GLU A 101 -1.12 17.89 -4.40
N PHE A 102 -0.94 16.57 -4.40
CA PHE A 102 -1.86 15.63 -5.03
C PHE A 102 -2.85 15.02 -4.02
N ILE A 103 -2.36 14.71 -2.82
CA ILE A 103 -3.06 13.95 -1.78
C ILE A 103 -3.04 14.76 -0.47
N PRO A 104 -4.14 15.47 -0.16
CA PRO A 104 -4.23 16.28 1.07
C PRO A 104 -4.19 15.47 2.38
N ALA A 105 -4.42 14.15 2.31
CA ALA A 105 -4.37 13.24 3.45
C ALA A 105 -2.93 12.78 3.74
N SER A 106 -2.62 12.53 5.00
CA SER A 106 -1.35 11.92 5.40
C SER A 106 -1.23 10.46 4.94
N ARG A 107 0.00 9.94 4.85
CA ARG A 107 0.25 8.53 4.54
C ARG A 107 -0.47 7.58 5.50
N THR A 108 -0.51 7.91 6.80
CA THR A 108 -1.23 7.12 7.81
C THR A 108 -2.73 7.10 7.56
N GLU A 109 -3.34 8.24 7.22
CA GLU A 109 -4.77 8.29 6.88
C GLU A 109 -5.11 7.47 5.63
N VAL A 110 -4.21 7.46 4.63
CA VAL A 110 -4.36 6.61 3.44
C VAL A 110 -4.20 5.12 3.78
N ASP A 111 -3.23 4.74 4.62
CA ASP A 111 -3.07 3.33 5.06
C ASP A 111 -4.28 2.84 5.88
N ASP A 112 -4.78 3.66 6.81
CA ASP A 112 -5.95 3.34 7.61
C ASP A 112 -7.21 3.19 6.74
N LEU A 113 -7.37 4.05 5.74
CA LEU A 113 -8.47 3.94 4.78
C LEU A 113 -8.33 2.70 3.89
N LEU A 114 -7.12 2.43 3.38
CA LEU A 114 -6.83 1.24 2.57
C LEU A 114 -7.17 -0.03 3.35
N TRP A 115 -6.80 -0.07 4.63
CA TRP A 115 -7.13 -1.19 5.52
C TRP A 115 -8.64 -1.39 5.63
N ARG A 116 -9.41 -0.32 5.89
CA ARG A 116 -10.87 -0.39 6.02
C ARG A 116 -11.56 -0.86 4.74
N ILE A 117 -11.16 -0.36 3.57
CA ILE A 117 -11.80 -0.78 2.31
C ILE A 117 -11.49 -2.23 1.98
N ARG A 118 -10.29 -2.73 2.30
CA ARG A 118 -9.92 -4.15 2.12
C ARG A 118 -10.65 -5.06 3.09
N GLU A 119 -10.91 -4.59 4.30
CA GLU A 119 -11.73 -5.30 5.26
C GLU A 119 -13.17 -5.42 4.76
N ALA A 120 -13.76 -4.30 4.34
CA ALA A 120 -15.14 -4.27 3.87
C ALA A 120 -15.35 -5.00 2.54
N SER A 121 -14.33 -5.11 1.70
CA SER A 121 -14.41 -5.86 0.43
C SER A 121 -14.13 -7.36 0.57
N GLY A 122 -13.64 -7.82 1.72
CA GLY A 122 -13.16 -9.19 1.92
C GLY A 122 -11.76 -9.46 1.36
N ALA A 123 -11.08 -8.47 0.77
CA ALA A 123 -9.70 -8.65 0.27
C ALA A 123 -8.71 -9.06 1.38
N ASN A 124 -8.98 -8.69 2.63
CA ASN A 124 -8.18 -9.15 3.77
C ASN A 124 -8.41 -10.63 4.12
N ASP A 125 -9.51 -11.25 3.69
CA ASP A 125 -9.82 -12.64 4.02
C ASP A 125 -8.89 -13.62 3.30
N ASP A 126 -8.51 -13.34 2.06
CA ASP A 126 -7.51 -14.11 1.33
C ASP A 126 -6.13 -14.06 2.01
N VAL A 127 -5.76 -12.88 2.52
CA VAL A 127 -4.51 -12.70 3.27
C VAL A 127 -4.56 -13.48 4.60
N ARG A 128 -5.70 -13.44 5.31
CA ARG A 128 -5.91 -14.22 6.53
C ARG A 128 -5.79 -15.72 6.26
N ALA A 129 -6.42 -16.21 5.19
CA ALA A 129 -6.37 -17.61 4.79
C ALA A 129 -4.95 -18.05 4.43
N TRP A 130 -4.22 -17.23 3.67
CA TRP A 130 -2.82 -17.49 3.35
C TRP A 130 -1.93 -17.53 4.62
N LEU A 131 -2.09 -16.54 5.52
CA LEU A 131 -1.34 -16.48 6.78
C LEU A 131 -1.64 -17.69 7.67
N ALA A 132 -2.91 -18.10 7.79
CA ALA A 132 -3.30 -19.28 8.56
C ALA A 132 -2.59 -20.54 8.03
N ASN A 133 -2.59 -20.75 6.71
CA ASN A 133 -1.88 -21.86 6.08
C ASN A 133 -0.35 -21.79 6.31
N GLN A 134 0.26 -20.60 6.21
CA GLN A 134 1.69 -20.45 6.52
C GLN A 134 2.00 -20.80 7.99
N LEU A 135 1.17 -20.34 8.92
CA LEU A 135 1.31 -20.64 10.34
C LEU A 135 1.15 -22.15 10.62
N GLU A 136 0.22 -22.83 9.95
CA GLU A 136 0.09 -24.29 10.03
C GLU A 136 1.34 -25.00 9.50
N GLY A 137 1.87 -24.54 8.36
CA GLY A 137 3.13 -25.05 7.80
C GLY A 137 4.29 -24.92 8.78
N PHE A 138 4.49 -23.74 9.37
CA PHE A 138 5.48 -23.55 10.44
C PHE A 138 5.16 -24.38 11.68
N ALA A 139 3.88 -24.54 12.01
CA ALA A 139 3.41 -25.36 13.11
C ALA A 139 3.53 -26.88 12.86
N ALA A 140 3.95 -27.31 11.67
CA ALA A 140 4.32 -28.69 11.38
C ALA A 140 5.84 -28.89 11.28
N MET A 141 6.64 -27.82 11.18
CA MET A 141 8.10 -27.93 11.04
C MET A 141 8.79 -28.40 12.32
N GLU A 142 9.88 -29.15 12.13
CA GLU A 142 10.86 -29.47 13.16
C GLU A 142 11.59 -28.22 13.67
N ALA A 143 12.03 -28.25 14.93
CA ALA A 143 12.64 -27.10 15.61
C ALA A 143 13.88 -26.54 14.87
N GLU A 144 14.72 -27.42 14.30
CA GLU A 144 15.90 -26.99 13.54
C GLU A 144 15.52 -26.16 12.30
N ASN A 145 14.48 -26.58 11.58
CA ASN A 145 13.98 -25.87 10.41
C ASN A 145 13.32 -24.54 10.79
N LEU A 146 12.65 -24.48 11.95
CA LEU A 146 12.10 -23.24 12.49
C LEU A 146 13.20 -22.23 12.82
N ILE A 147 14.31 -22.66 13.43
CA ILE A 147 15.45 -21.78 13.70
C ILE A 147 16.03 -21.22 12.40
N ARG A 148 16.22 -22.09 11.38
CA ARG A 148 16.71 -21.67 10.05
C ARG A 148 15.78 -20.67 9.36
N LYS A 149 14.47 -20.73 9.62
CA LYS A 149 13.45 -19.83 9.04
C LYS A 149 12.94 -18.77 10.03
N SER A 150 13.68 -18.48 11.11
CA SER A 150 13.23 -17.60 12.20
C SER A 150 12.94 -16.15 11.78
N SER A 151 13.59 -15.63 10.73
CA SER A 151 13.26 -14.31 10.17
C SER A 151 11.87 -14.34 9.52
N LEU A 152 11.67 -15.26 8.57
CA LEU A 152 10.39 -15.40 7.88
C LEU A 152 9.24 -15.71 8.85
N LEU A 153 9.49 -16.54 9.87
CA LEU A 153 8.51 -16.82 10.92
C LEU A 153 8.09 -15.54 11.66
N ARG A 154 9.04 -14.66 12.00
CA ARG A 154 8.74 -13.38 12.67
C ARG A 154 7.91 -12.46 11.77
N ASP A 155 8.21 -12.42 10.48
CA ASP A 155 7.44 -11.64 9.50
C ASP A 155 5.99 -12.15 9.40
N VAL A 156 5.81 -13.47 9.28
CA VAL A 156 4.48 -14.11 9.24
C VAL A 156 3.72 -13.92 10.53
N VAL A 157 4.37 -14.03 11.70
CA VAL A 157 3.73 -13.78 13.01
C VAL A 157 3.32 -12.31 13.16
N THR A 158 4.15 -11.38 12.71
CA THR A 158 3.86 -9.94 12.75
C THR A 158 2.66 -9.61 11.86
N ALA A 159 2.65 -10.15 10.63
CA ALA A 159 1.52 -10.03 9.72
C ALA A 159 0.25 -10.67 10.32
N ALA A 160 0.33 -11.89 10.85
CA ALA A 160 -0.79 -12.59 11.48
C ALA A 160 -1.45 -11.77 12.60
N ARG A 161 -0.66 -11.06 13.43
CA ARG A 161 -1.21 -10.13 14.42
C ARG A 161 -1.97 -8.97 13.80
N ARG A 162 -1.39 -8.33 12.77
CA ARG A 162 -2.06 -7.23 12.05
C ARG A 162 -3.41 -7.68 11.49
N TYR A 163 -3.49 -8.91 10.98
CA TYR A 163 -4.70 -9.48 10.37
C TYR A 163 -5.61 -10.24 11.35
N THR A 164 -5.31 -10.23 12.66
CA THR A 164 -6.05 -10.96 13.72
C THR A 164 -6.18 -12.47 13.43
N VAL A 165 -5.16 -13.07 12.80
CA VAL A 165 -5.09 -14.52 12.56
C VAL A 165 -4.59 -15.22 13.83
N PRO A 166 -5.27 -16.28 14.31
CA PRO A 166 -4.81 -17.04 15.47
C PRO A 166 -3.41 -17.64 15.28
N ILE A 167 -2.50 -17.38 16.22
CA ILE A 167 -1.11 -17.86 16.16
C ILE A 167 -0.93 -19.02 17.16
N PRO A 168 -0.47 -20.21 16.73
CA PRO A 168 -0.19 -21.31 17.63
C PRO A 168 0.86 -20.98 18.70
N ASP A 169 0.61 -21.33 19.97
CA ASP A 169 1.49 -21.01 21.11
C ASP A 169 2.94 -21.46 20.90
N ARG A 170 3.16 -22.58 20.21
CA ARG A 170 4.51 -23.07 19.90
C ARG A 170 5.31 -22.06 19.07
N LEU A 171 4.67 -21.36 18.15
CA LEU A 171 5.32 -20.36 17.30
C LEU A 171 5.56 -19.07 18.07
N LEU A 172 4.65 -18.69 18.97
CA LEU A 172 4.87 -17.57 19.90
C LEU A 172 6.11 -17.83 20.78
N ARG A 173 6.25 -19.05 21.33
CA ARG A 173 7.45 -19.44 22.09
C ARG A 173 8.71 -19.43 21.23
N ALA A 174 8.62 -19.88 19.97
CA ALA A 174 9.75 -19.90 19.05
C ALA A 174 10.23 -18.51 18.62
N CYS A 175 9.36 -17.50 18.62
CA CYS A 175 9.72 -16.11 18.31
C CYS A 175 10.39 -15.37 19.48
N GLY A 176 10.35 -15.94 20.68
CA GLY A 176 10.87 -15.31 21.90
C GLY A 176 10.04 -14.13 22.39
N PRO A 177 10.29 -13.64 23.62
CA PRO A 177 9.59 -12.50 24.19
C PRO A 177 9.89 -11.18 23.45
N GLU A 178 11.07 -11.05 22.85
CA GLU A 178 11.47 -9.86 22.08
C GLU A 178 10.68 -9.71 20.76
N GLY A 179 10.01 -10.77 20.28
CA GLY A 179 9.10 -10.72 19.13
C GLY A 179 7.66 -10.30 19.48
N LEU A 180 7.36 -9.99 20.76
CA LEU A 180 6.02 -9.62 21.20
C LEU A 180 5.77 -8.11 21.22
N ASP A 181 6.82 -7.30 21.43
CA ASP A 181 6.75 -5.83 21.43
C ASP A 181 7.14 -5.28 20.06
N GLY A 182 6.20 -5.33 19.12
CA GLY A 182 6.38 -4.68 17.82
C GLY A 182 6.68 -3.20 18.00
N HIS A 183 7.88 -2.78 17.57
CA HIS A 183 8.24 -1.39 17.36
C HIS A 183 7.11 -0.63 16.66
N ARG A 184 6.36 0.20 17.39
CA ARG A 184 6.12 1.57 16.91
C ARG A 184 7.50 2.20 16.86
N GLY A 185 8.12 2.20 15.68
CA GLY A 185 9.26 3.05 15.45
C GLY A 185 8.80 4.49 15.68
N GLU A 186 9.13 5.05 16.84
CA GLU A 186 9.35 6.48 16.88
C GLU A 186 10.45 6.78 15.85
N PRO A 187 10.29 7.81 15.00
CA PRO A 187 11.32 8.19 14.05
C PRO A 187 12.61 8.43 14.84
N SER A 188 13.69 7.84 14.35
CA SER A 188 15.03 8.05 14.90
C SER A 188 15.31 9.56 14.99
N PRO A 189 15.81 10.07 16.14
CA PRO A 189 16.14 11.49 16.29
C PRO A 189 17.34 11.93 15.42
N ALA A 190 17.86 11.07 14.54
CA ALA A 190 18.94 11.38 13.62
C ALA A 190 18.53 12.27 12.42
N GLU A 191 17.24 12.56 12.21
CA GLU A 191 16.81 13.54 11.19
C GLU A 191 16.45 14.92 11.78
N ALA A 192 16.60 15.10 13.09
CA ALA A 192 16.45 16.38 13.76
C ALA A 192 17.83 17.00 14.05
N GLY A 193 18.49 17.55 13.03
CA GLY A 193 19.61 18.47 13.26
C GLY A 193 20.75 18.41 12.25
N VAL A 194 20.53 18.96 11.06
CA VAL A 194 21.60 19.69 10.36
C VAL A 194 21.12 21.13 10.18
N SER A 195 21.42 21.93 11.19
CA SER A 195 21.57 23.37 11.07
C SER A 195 22.77 23.62 10.17
N LEU A 196 22.56 24.25 9.02
CA LEU A 196 23.65 24.95 8.32
C LEU A 196 23.19 26.38 8.05
N ASP A 197 23.51 27.24 9.01
CA ASP A 197 23.50 28.68 8.81
C ASP A 197 24.73 29.10 7.99
N VAL A 198 24.44 29.81 6.91
CA VAL A 198 25.11 31.01 6.37
C VAL A 198 26.59 30.92 5.97
N ALA A 199 26.83 31.10 4.67
CA ALA A 199 27.88 31.99 4.19
C ALA A 199 27.44 32.73 2.92
N THR A 200 27.15 34.01 3.11
CA THR A 200 27.07 35.10 2.14
C THR A 200 28.39 35.25 1.38
N GLU A 201 28.37 35.42 0.06
CA GLU A 201 29.28 36.28 -0.74
C GLU A 201 28.81 36.30 -2.20
N ALA A 202 28.22 37.41 -2.65
CA ALA A 202 28.88 38.52 -3.36
C ALA A 202 28.91 38.32 -4.90
N SER A 203 28.03 39.06 -5.58
CA SER A 203 28.09 39.33 -7.02
C SER A 203 29.38 40.07 -7.39
N PRO A 204 29.80 39.98 -8.67
CA PRO A 204 30.17 41.20 -9.35
C PRO A 204 29.48 41.39 -10.71
N SER A 205 28.98 42.61 -10.83
CA SER A 205 28.76 43.41 -12.04
C SER A 205 29.88 43.31 -13.09
N SER A 206 29.50 43.20 -14.37
CA SER A 206 30.06 43.90 -15.54
C SER A 206 29.23 43.51 -16.77
N SER A 207 28.37 44.36 -17.36
CA SER A 207 28.66 45.53 -18.21
C SER A 207 29.53 45.24 -19.44
N ARG A 208 28.91 45.41 -20.63
CA ARG A 208 29.42 45.69 -22.00
C ARG A 208 28.73 44.78 -23.03
N SER A 209 28.27 45.20 -24.20
CA SER A 209 28.34 46.47 -24.93
C SER A 209 27.36 46.37 -26.10
N SER A 210 26.48 47.36 -26.28
CA SER A 210 25.92 47.65 -27.61
C SER A 210 27.04 48.04 -28.56
N GLY A 211 26.96 47.59 -29.81
CA GLY A 211 27.85 48.00 -30.90
C GLY A 211 27.11 47.84 -32.23
N MET A 212 26.74 48.98 -32.81
CA MET A 212 26.07 49.19 -34.10
C MET A 212 26.98 48.94 -35.32
N ALA A 213 26.32 48.89 -36.49
CA ALA A 213 26.80 49.10 -37.86
C ALA A 213 27.37 47.85 -38.57
N SER A 214 27.01 47.53 -39.82
CA SER A 214 26.39 48.29 -40.92
C SER A 214 25.39 47.45 -41.71
#